data_AF-A0A832CLC1-F1
#
_entry.id   AF-A0A832CLC1-F1
#
_cell.length_a   1.000
_cell.length_b   1.000
_cell.length_c   1.000
_cell.angle_alpha   90.00
_cell.angle_beta   90.00
_cell.angle_gamma   90.00
#
_symmetry.space_group_name_H-M   'P 1'
#
loop_
_entity.id
_entity.type
_entity.pdbx_description
1 polymer ?
#
loop_
_entity_poly.entity_id
_entity_poly.type
_entity_poly.pdbx_seq_one_letter_code
_entity_poly.pdbx_strand_id
1 'polypeptide(L)' 'MNLRVGNGAGFLGDNLDAPRLLAEHGRLDYLTLEYLAELTLSILARQRRKR' A
#
# COMPACT_ATOMS: atom_id res chain seq x y z
N MET A 1 -4.16 19.64 21.16
CA MET A 1 -3.63 19.48 19.79
C MET A 1 -3.96 18.07 19.36
N ASN A 2 -4.65 17.87 18.24
CA ASN A 2 -5.04 16.54 17.75
C ASN A 2 -4.22 16.22 16.50
N LEU A 3 -3.73 14.99 16.40
CA LEU A 3 -2.94 14.48 15.28
C LEU A 3 -3.73 13.36 14.60
N ARG A 4 -3.89 13.44 13.28
CA ARG A 4 -4.64 12.49 12.46
C ARG A 4 -3.71 11.79 11.49
N VAL A 5 -3.56 10.49 11.69
CA VAL A 5 -2.72 9.64 10.83
C VAL A 5 -3.63 8.65 10.11
N GLY A 6 -3.53 8.59 8.79
CA GLY A 6 -4.16 7.57 7.96
C GLY A 6 -3.16 6.54 7.47
N ASN A 7 -3.66 5.40 7.04
CA ASN A 7 -2.89 4.35 6.41
C ASN A 7 -3.59 3.86 5.15
N GLY A 8 -2.85 3.81 4.04
CA GLY A 8 -3.22 3.08 2.85
C GLY A 8 -2.48 1.76 2.81
N ALA A 9 -3.16 0.68 3.19
CA ALA A 9 -2.67 -0.67 3.01
C ALA A 9 -3.00 -1.13 1.59
N GLY A 10 -2.06 -1.85 0.95
CA GLY A 10 -2.25 -2.39 -0.39
C GLY A 10 -1.73 -3.82 -0.54
N PHE A 11 -2.54 -4.67 -1.13
CA PHE A 11 -2.18 -6.01 -1.60
C PHE A 11 -2.31 -6.11 -3.12
N LEU A 12 -1.85 -7.22 -3.71
CA LEU A 12 -1.90 -7.38 -5.16
C LEU A 12 -3.35 -7.38 -5.68
N GLY A 13 -3.67 -6.40 -6.54
CA GLY A 13 -5.02 -6.24 -7.11
C GLY A 13 -5.97 -5.37 -6.29
N ASP A 14 -5.47 -4.70 -5.25
CA ASP A 14 -6.26 -3.79 -4.42
C ASP A 14 -6.59 -2.46 -5.14
N ASN A 15 -7.50 -1.70 -4.54
CA ASN A 15 -7.96 -0.41 -5.05
C ASN A 15 -6.93 0.70 -4.79
N LEU A 16 -6.25 1.13 -5.85
CA LEU A 16 -5.26 2.23 -5.80
C LEU A 16 -5.87 3.61 -5.48
N ASP A 17 -7.17 3.81 -5.71
CA ASP A 17 -7.83 5.08 -5.40
C ASP A 17 -8.11 5.25 -3.91
N ALA A 18 -8.15 4.17 -3.13
CA ALA A 18 -8.47 4.24 -1.69
C ALA A 18 -7.53 5.16 -0.88
N PRO A 19 -6.18 5.01 -0.96
CA PRO A 19 -5.27 5.93 -0.27
C PRO A 19 -5.35 7.37 -0.81
N ARG A 20 -5.64 7.56 -2.10
CA ARG A 20 -5.84 8.88 -2.71
C ARG A 20 -7.07 9.57 -2.13
N LEU A 21 -8.22 8.87 -2.09
CA LEU A 21 -9.44 9.40 -1.50
C LEU A 21 -9.25 9.72 -0.02
N LEU A 22 -8.48 8.91 0.70
CA LEU A 22 -8.14 9.15 2.11
C LEU A 22 -7.26 10.40 2.28
N ALA A 23 -6.30 10.63 1.38
CA ALA A 23 -5.49 11.86 1.37
C ALA A 23 -6.35 13.11 1.08
N GLU A 24 -7.25 13.00 0.11
CA GLU A 24 -8.09 14.11 -0.36
C GLU A 24 -9.19 14.49 0.66
N HIS A 25 -9.81 13.50 1.32
CA HIS A 25 -11.04 13.72 2.11
C HIS A 25 -10.87 13.40 3.60
N GLY A 26 -9.81 12.69 4.00
CA GLY A 26 -9.63 12.18 5.36
C GLY A 26 -9.26 13.23 6.41
N ARG A 27 -8.92 14.46 6.00
CA ARG A 27 -8.44 15.54 6.89
C ARG A 27 -7.31 15.04 7.80
N LEU A 28 -6.29 14.43 7.19
CA LEU A 28 -5.14 13.82 7.85
C LEU A 28 -3.97 14.81 7.93
N ASP A 29 -3.16 14.69 8.97
CA ASP A 29 -1.86 15.35 9.08
C ASP A 29 -0.77 14.50 8.42
N TYR A 30 -0.90 13.17 8.50
CA TYR A 30 0.03 12.22 7.89
C TYR A 30 -0.71 11.08 7.22
N LEU A 31 -0.19 10.64 6.07
CA LEU A 31 -0.59 9.41 5.40
C LEU A 31 0.60 8.45 5.37
N THR A 32 0.38 7.25 5.87
CA THR A 32 1.32 6.14 5.76
C THR A 32 0.84 5.18 4.68
N LEU A 33 1.77 4.45 4.06
CA LEU A 33 1.46 3.42 3.08
C LEU A 33 2.16 2.13 3.47
N GLU A 34 1.43 1.02 3.44
CA GLU A 34 1.96 -0.31 3.72
C GLU A 34 1.61 -1.24 2.55
N TYR A 35 2.62 -1.85 1.93
CA TYR A 35 2.43 -2.77 0.82
C TYR A 35 3.05 -4.12 1.12
N LEU A 36 2.28 -5.17 0.86
CA LEU A 36 2.79 -6.53 0.95
C LEU A 36 3.82 -6.80 -0.16
N ALA A 37 4.88 -7.54 0.16
CA ALA A 37 5.94 -7.87 -0.80
C ALA A 37 5.53 -8.91 -1.86
N GLU A 38 4.23 -9.19 -2.04
CA GLU A 38 3.68 -10.26 -2.87
C GLU A 38 4.20 -10.24 -4.31
N LEU A 39 4.22 -9.07 -4.95
CA LEU A 39 4.72 -8.93 -6.32
C LEU A 39 6.21 -9.27 -6.39
N THR A 40 7.02 -8.68 -5.50
CA THR A 40 8.46 -8.90 -5.41
C THR A 40 8.79 -10.38 -5.16
N LEU A 41 8.09 -11.00 -4.20
CA LEU A 41 8.28 -12.42 -3.88
C LEU A 41 7.79 -13.33 -5.00
N SER A 42 6.72 -12.97 -5.71
CA SER A 42 6.25 -13.71 -6.89
C SER A 42 7.27 -13.69 -8.03
N ILE A 43 7.90 -12.53 -8.27
CA ILE A 43 9.00 -12.39 -9.25
C ILE A 43 10.19 -13.26 -8.82
N LEU A 44 10.62 -13.18 -7.56
CA LEU A 44 11.70 -14.01 -7.01
C LEU A 44 11.40 -15.51 -7.16
N ALA A 45 10.19 -15.95 -6.84
CA ALA A 45 9.77 -17.34 -6.97
C ALA A 45 9.80 -17.82 -8.42
N ARG A 46 9.47 -16.95 -9.39
CA ARG A 46 9.56 -17.26 -10.82
C ARG A 46 11.01 -17.34 -11.29
N GLN A 47 11.89 -16.47 -10.80
CA GLN A 47 13.32 -16.52 -11.12
C GLN A 47 13.98 -17.80 -10.56
N ARG A 48 13.64 -18.20 -9.33
CA ARG A 48 14.11 -19.45 -8.72
C ARG A 48 13.68 -20.70 -9.48
N ARG A 49 12.47 -20.71 -10.05
CA ARG A 49 11.97 -21.82 -10.88
C ARG A 49 12.62 -21.94 -12.27
N LYS A 50 13.28 -20.87 -12.74
CA LYS A 50 14.01 -20.87 -14.02
C LYS A 50 15.47 -21.33 -13.87
N ARG A 51 15.96 -21.43 -12.63
CA ARG A 51 17.24 -22.07 -12.30
C ARG A 51 17.02 -23.55 -12.07
#